data_AF-A0A7C0Y423-F1
#
_entry.id   AF-A0A7C0Y423-F1
#
_cell.length_a   1.000
_cell.length_b   1.000
_cell.length_c   1.000
_cell.angle_alpha   90.00
_cell.angle_beta   90.00
_cell.angle_gamma   90.00
#
_symmetry.space_group_name_H-M   'P 1'
#
loop_
_entity.id
_entity.type
_entity.pdbx_description
1 polymer ?
#
loop_
_entity_poly.entity_id
_entity_poly.type
_entity_poly.pdbx_seq_one_letter_code
_entity_poly.pdbx_strand_id
1 'polypeptide(L)'
;SIPALYRLQPPPKERIMNGISRDIFTLYLQRKLLNRSQLDTKPAFHYILGLEKYTSVTSPLRRYLDLLIQRQVMCFLQKGEPFYSEKELSFLIPHLEEISRRTHMLSTQRIKYWILTYLKQRIKEVTEGYILEKTSKGYKVLLPDYLLEADLLLNKGELQQGDKVKIRIETVNPVKDLLRVVLG
;
A
#
# COMPACT_ATOMS: atom_id res chain seq x y z
N SER A 1 27.13 -11.51 -18.00
CA SER A 1 25.78 -11.18 -17.53
C SER A 1 25.84 -9.88 -16.74
N ILE A 2 24.77 -9.07 -16.73
CA ILE A 2 24.74 -7.80 -15.99
C ILE A 2 24.04 -8.05 -14.64
N PRO A 3 24.73 -7.91 -13.49
CA PRO A 3 24.08 -7.92 -12.17
C PRO A 3 23.03 -6.81 -12.08
N ALA A 4 21.87 -7.10 -11.51
CA ALA A 4 20.79 -6.13 -11.36
C ALA A 4 20.01 -6.41 -10.07
N LEU A 5 19.22 -5.42 -9.64
CA LEU A 5 18.25 -5.58 -8.57
C LEU A 5 16.88 -5.84 -9.19
N TYR A 6 16.29 -6.98 -8.87
CA TYR A 6 14.97 -7.38 -9.33
C TYR A 6 13.94 -7.07 -8.26
N ARG A 7 12.71 -6.79 -8.72
CA ARG A 7 11.54 -6.63 -7.86
C ARG A 7 10.69 -7.88 -8.02
N LEU A 8 10.58 -8.62 -6.95
CA LEU A 8 9.76 -9.83 -6.88
C LEU A 8 8.55 -9.57 -6.01
N GLN A 9 7.54 -10.42 -6.18
CA GLN A 9 6.34 -10.38 -5.35
C GLN A 9 5.73 -11.78 -5.27
N PRO A 10 5.66 -12.38 -4.07
CA PRO A 10 4.97 -13.65 -3.86
C PRO A 10 3.47 -13.57 -4.20
N PRO A 11 2.80 -14.72 -4.43
CA PRO A 11 1.34 -14.77 -4.57
C PRO A 11 0.65 -14.16 -3.35
N PRO A 12 -0.59 -13.66 -3.47
CA PRO A 12 -1.36 -13.19 -2.32
C PRO A 12 -1.55 -14.31 -1.31
N LYS A 13 -1.76 -13.94 -0.04
CA LYS A 13 -2.09 -14.90 1.03
C LYS A 13 -3.36 -15.69 0.70
N GLU A 14 -4.32 -14.99 0.09
CA GLU A 14 -5.57 -15.55 -0.37
C GLU A 14 -6.10 -14.74 -1.55
N ARG A 15 -6.77 -15.43 -2.47
CA ARG A 15 -7.43 -14.82 -3.62
C ARG A 15 -8.94 -14.84 -3.39
N ILE A 16 -9.53 -13.65 -3.25
CA ILE A 16 -10.97 -13.49 -2.99
C ILE A 16 -11.76 -13.07 -4.24
N MET A 17 -11.07 -12.78 -5.34
CA MET A 17 -11.70 -12.41 -6.61
C MET A 17 -11.11 -13.17 -7.80
N ASN A 18 -11.99 -13.55 -8.72
CA ASN A 18 -11.64 -14.13 -10.01
C ASN A 18 -11.87 -13.08 -11.10
N GLY A 19 -10.84 -12.80 -11.89
CA GLY A 19 -10.90 -11.77 -12.94
C GLY A 19 -10.90 -10.33 -12.40
N ILE A 20 -11.69 -9.46 -13.03
CA ILE A 20 -11.74 -8.02 -12.75
C ILE A 20 -13.00 -7.73 -11.93
N SER A 21 -12.85 -7.09 -10.77
CA SER A 21 -13.96 -6.54 -10.00
C SER A 21 -14.00 -5.01 -10.12
N ARG A 22 -15.20 -4.44 -10.16
CA ARG A 22 -15.44 -2.99 -10.03
C ARG A 22 -15.91 -2.59 -8.63
N ASP A 23 -16.18 -3.57 -7.77
CA ASP A 23 -16.61 -3.31 -6.41
C ASP A 23 -15.40 -2.88 -5.56
N ILE A 24 -15.49 -1.66 -5.02
CA ILE A 24 -14.41 -1.05 -4.23
C ILE A 24 -14.12 -1.85 -2.95
N PHE A 25 -15.14 -2.46 -2.35
CA PHE A 25 -14.98 -3.24 -1.13
C PHE A 25 -14.16 -4.51 -1.39
N THR A 26 -14.54 -5.28 -2.41
CA THR A 26 -13.81 -6.47 -2.85
C THR A 26 -12.37 -6.13 -3.27
N LEU A 27 -12.16 -5.03 -4.00
CA LEU A 27 -10.83 -4.54 -4.37
C LEU A 27 -9.98 -4.18 -3.15
N TYR A 28 -10.59 -3.51 -2.16
CA TYR A 28 -9.93 -3.15 -0.91
C TYR A 28 -9.48 -4.38 -0.11
N LEU A 29 -10.37 -5.37 0.05
CA LEU A 29 -10.04 -6.61 0.75
C LEU A 29 -8.93 -7.40 0.04
N GLN A 30 -9.01 -7.55 -1.29
CA GLN A 30 -7.97 -8.27 -2.04
C GLN A 30 -6.61 -7.58 -1.89
N ARG A 31 -6.59 -6.23 -1.88
CA ARG A 31 -5.35 -5.45 -1.69
C ARG A 31 -4.71 -5.73 -0.34
N LYS A 32 -5.49 -5.92 0.75
CA LYS A 32 -4.96 -6.26 2.08
C LYS A 32 -4.31 -7.65 2.13
N LEU A 33 -4.70 -8.55 1.22
CA LEU A 33 -4.19 -9.92 1.13
C LEU A 33 -2.94 -10.05 0.23
N LEU A 34 -2.57 -8.99 -0.50
CA LEU A 34 -1.38 -8.98 -1.33
C LEU A 34 -0.10 -8.99 -0.47
N ASN A 35 0.85 -9.84 -0.85
CA ASN A 35 2.19 -9.79 -0.29
C ASN A 35 2.95 -8.56 -0.80
N ARG A 36 3.86 -8.05 0.03
CA ARG A 36 4.73 -6.92 -0.33
C ARG A 36 5.74 -7.34 -1.40
N SER A 37 6.13 -6.40 -2.25
CA SER A 37 7.27 -6.60 -3.15
C SER A 37 8.58 -6.59 -2.35
N GLN A 38 9.52 -7.41 -2.79
CA GLN A 38 10.86 -7.59 -2.21
C GLN A 38 11.93 -7.31 -3.26
N LEU A 39 13.15 -7.02 -2.81
CA LEU A 39 14.32 -6.85 -3.67
C LEU A 39 15.27 -8.03 -3.53
N ASP A 40 15.80 -8.50 -4.66
CA ASP A 40 16.84 -9.55 -4.71
C ASP A 40 17.75 -9.30 -5.93
N THR A 41 18.99 -9.79 -5.88
CA THR A 41 19.87 -9.85 -7.05
C THR A 41 19.50 -10.99 -7.99
N LYS A 42 18.79 -11.99 -7.47
CA LYS A 42 18.25 -13.11 -8.25
C LYS A 42 16.87 -12.75 -8.81
N PRO A 43 16.63 -12.95 -10.11
CA PRO A 43 15.31 -12.72 -10.67
C PRO A 43 14.30 -13.74 -10.15
N ALA A 44 13.09 -13.26 -9.83
CA ALA A 44 11.96 -14.09 -9.45
C ALA A 44 10.64 -13.45 -9.90
N PHE A 45 9.58 -14.25 -9.89
CA PHE A 45 8.26 -13.86 -10.37
C PHE A 45 7.70 -12.66 -9.60
N HIS A 46 7.07 -11.73 -10.32
CA HIS A 46 6.33 -10.62 -9.74
C HIS A 46 4.82 -10.84 -9.96
N TYR A 47 4.14 -11.35 -8.93
CA TYR A 47 2.77 -11.85 -9.05
C TYR A 47 1.77 -10.88 -9.69
N ILE A 48 1.67 -9.63 -9.20
CA ILE A 48 0.69 -8.68 -9.72
C ILE A 48 0.98 -8.26 -11.17
N LEU A 49 2.24 -8.27 -11.59
CA LEU A 49 2.62 -7.87 -12.94
C LEU A 49 2.53 -9.04 -13.93
N GLY A 50 2.48 -10.28 -13.43
CA GLY A 50 2.48 -11.47 -14.29
C GLY A 50 3.81 -11.67 -15.03
N LEU A 51 4.92 -11.19 -14.47
CA LEU A 51 6.24 -11.22 -15.12
C LEU A 51 7.20 -12.15 -14.38
N GLU A 52 7.94 -12.96 -15.14
CA GLU A 52 9.00 -13.84 -14.59
C GLU A 52 10.18 -13.06 -14.03
N LYS A 53 10.53 -11.93 -14.64
CA LYS A 53 11.65 -11.07 -14.24
C LYS A 53 11.23 -9.62 -14.41
N TYR A 54 11.42 -8.82 -13.37
CA TYR A 54 11.08 -7.41 -13.41
C TYR A 54 12.08 -6.57 -12.64
N THR A 55 12.48 -5.45 -13.22
CA THR A 55 13.25 -4.39 -12.56
C THR A 55 12.73 -3.03 -13.04
N SER A 56 12.89 -1.98 -12.23
CA SER A 56 12.42 -0.64 -12.58
C SER A 56 13.57 0.25 -13.04
N VAL A 57 13.38 0.94 -14.17
CA VAL A 57 14.40 1.83 -14.77
C VAL A 57 13.84 3.21 -15.17
N THR A 58 12.54 3.41 -15.00
CA THR A 58 11.76 4.49 -15.63
C THR A 58 11.65 5.76 -14.78
N SER A 59 12.15 5.78 -13.54
CA SER A 59 12.05 6.92 -12.63
C SER A 59 13.34 7.20 -11.84
N PRO A 60 14.51 7.32 -12.50
CA PRO A 60 15.81 7.52 -11.84
C PRO A 60 15.89 8.80 -11.00
N LEU A 61 15.15 9.85 -11.38
CA LEU A 61 15.13 11.13 -10.66
C LEU A 61 14.42 11.06 -9.30
N ARG A 62 13.60 10.03 -9.08
CA ARG A 62 12.71 9.91 -7.90
C ARG A 62 12.86 8.59 -7.16
N ARG A 63 13.48 7.59 -7.78
CA ARG A 63 13.73 6.27 -7.22
C ARG A 63 15.21 5.94 -7.37
N TYR A 64 15.91 5.88 -6.24
CA TYR A 64 17.34 5.55 -6.24
C TYR A 64 17.63 4.18 -6.85
N LEU A 65 16.73 3.21 -6.68
CA LEU A 65 16.82 1.90 -7.33
C LEU A 65 16.94 2.02 -8.86
N ASP A 66 16.09 2.84 -9.48
CA ASP A 66 16.11 3.04 -10.94
C ASP A 66 17.41 3.72 -11.39
N LEU A 67 17.96 4.62 -10.57
CA LEU A 67 19.26 5.24 -10.84
C LEU A 67 20.41 4.20 -10.79
N LEU A 68 20.38 3.27 -9.84
CA LEU A 68 21.37 2.18 -9.78
C LEU A 68 21.33 1.34 -11.06
N ILE A 69 20.13 0.96 -11.52
CA ILE A 69 19.97 0.19 -12.75
C ILE A 69 20.43 0.98 -13.97
N GLN A 70 20.10 2.28 -14.06
CA GLN A 70 20.59 3.10 -15.17
C GLN A 70 22.11 3.22 -15.21
N ARG A 71 22.78 3.40 -14.05
CA ARG A 71 24.25 3.39 -13.96
C ARG A 71 24.83 2.07 -14.44
N GLN A 72 24.22 0.96 -14.01
CA GLN A 72 24.63 -0.37 -14.40
C GLN A 72 24.56 -0.58 -15.92
N VAL A 73 23.44 -0.21 -16.53
CA VAL A 73 23.23 -0.32 -17.99
C VAL A 73 24.19 0.58 -18.75
N MET A 74 24.33 1.84 -18.34
CA MET A 74 25.19 2.81 -19.02
C MET A 74 26.66 2.40 -18.98
N CYS A 75 27.16 1.95 -17.82
CA CYS A 75 28.54 1.49 -17.68
C CYS A 75 28.83 0.27 -18.56
N PHE A 76 27.90 -0.70 -18.56
CA PHE A 76 28.05 -1.89 -19.38
C PHE A 76 28.07 -1.56 -20.88
N LEU A 77 27.20 -0.66 -21.35
CA LEU A 77 27.18 -0.22 -22.75
C LEU A 77 28.46 0.53 -23.16
N GLN A 78 29.09 1.27 -22.26
CA GLN A 78 30.28 2.08 -22.55
C GLN A 78 31.60 1.32 -22.41
N LYS A 79 31.69 0.43 -21.41
CA LYS A 79 32.95 -0.21 -21.00
C LYS A 79 32.95 -1.74 -21.14
N GLY A 80 31.79 -2.36 -21.42
CA GLY A 80 31.63 -3.81 -21.42
C GLY A 80 31.62 -4.44 -20.02
N GLU A 81 31.69 -3.63 -18.96
CA GLU A 81 31.81 -4.08 -17.58
C GLU A 81 30.69 -3.52 -16.69
N PRO A 82 30.21 -4.30 -15.71
CA PRO A 82 29.20 -3.84 -14.75
C PRO A 82 29.75 -2.73 -13.84
N PHE A 83 28.93 -1.73 -13.51
CA PHE A 83 29.32 -0.69 -12.55
C PHE A 83 29.38 -1.23 -11.12
N TYR A 84 28.37 -2.02 -10.74
CA TYR A 84 28.27 -2.69 -9.45
C TYR A 84 28.38 -4.20 -9.65
N SER A 85 29.15 -4.85 -8.77
CA SER A 85 29.13 -6.30 -8.59
C SER A 85 27.82 -6.75 -7.94
N GLU A 86 27.50 -8.04 -8.08
CA GLU A 86 26.33 -8.63 -7.39
C GLU A 86 26.44 -8.49 -5.87
N LYS A 87 27.64 -8.63 -5.30
CA LYS A 87 27.88 -8.50 -3.86
C LYS A 87 27.59 -7.09 -3.36
N GLU A 88 27.99 -6.06 -4.11
CA GLU A 88 27.69 -4.67 -3.78
C GLU A 88 26.18 -4.39 -3.86
N LEU A 89 25.50 -4.88 -4.90
CA LEU A 89 24.05 -4.74 -5.01
C LEU A 89 23.32 -5.43 -3.86
N SER A 90 23.71 -6.67 -3.53
CA SER A 90 23.15 -7.44 -2.42
C SER A 90 23.34 -6.73 -1.07
N PHE A 91 24.53 -6.14 -0.84
CA PHE A 91 24.81 -5.36 0.36
C PHE A 91 23.91 -4.12 0.50
N LEU A 92 23.47 -3.52 -0.61
CA LEU A 92 22.59 -2.35 -0.60
C LEU A 92 21.12 -2.70 -0.28
N ILE A 93 20.67 -3.93 -0.54
CA ILE A 93 19.25 -4.33 -0.45
C ILE A 93 18.62 -3.94 0.90
N PRO A 94 19.17 -4.31 2.06
CA PRO A 94 18.52 -4.03 3.35
C PRO A 94 18.31 -2.53 3.58
N HIS A 95 19.29 -1.71 3.18
CA HIS A 95 19.21 -0.26 3.28
C HIS A 95 18.13 0.33 2.34
N LEU A 96 18.07 -0.17 1.10
CA LEU A 96 17.07 0.27 0.12
C LEU A 96 15.66 -0.07 0.56
N GLU A 97 15.45 -1.28 1.10
CA GLU A 97 14.16 -1.72 1.61
C GLU A 97 13.75 -0.94 2.86
N GLU A 98 14.68 -0.69 3.79
CA GLU A 98 14.42 0.10 4.98
C GLU A 98 14.01 1.54 4.64
N ILE A 99 14.78 2.21 3.77
CA ILE A 99 14.46 3.58 3.32
C ILE A 99 13.10 3.58 2.63
N SER A 100 12.85 2.65 1.72
CA SER A 100 11.56 2.54 1.02
C SER A 100 10.40 2.36 1.99
N ARG A 101 10.56 1.50 3.01
CA ARG A 101 9.56 1.28 4.06
C ARG A 101 9.29 2.55 4.87
N ARG A 102 10.35 3.24 5.33
CA ARG A 102 10.24 4.49 6.10
C ARG A 102 9.57 5.59 5.28
N THR A 103 10.01 5.82 4.04
CA THR A 103 9.43 6.81 3.14
C THR A 103 7.95 6.52 2.85
N HIS A 104 7.59 5.25 2.61
CA HIS A 104 6.20 4.87 2.39
C HIS A 104 5.31 5.10 3.62
N MET A 105 5.82 4.77 4.82
CA MET A 105 5.12 5.00 6.08
C MET A 105 4.87 6.50 6.29
N LEU A 106 5.88 7.34 6.17
CA LEU A 106 5.77 8.80 6.32
C LEU A 106 4.82 9.41 5.27
N SER A 107 4.91 8.95 4.02
CA SER A 107 4.01 9.41 2.96
C SER A 107 2.55 9.06 3.27
N THR A 108 2.29 7.84 3.73
CA THR A 108 0.95 7.38 4.11
C THR A 108 0.41 8.18 5.29
N GLN A 109 1.22 8.38 6.33
CA GLN A 109 0.84 9.18 7.51
C GLN A 109 0.54 10.63 7.14
N ARG A 110 1.37 11.25 6.28
CA ARG A 110 1.15 12.61 5.80
C ARG A 110 -0.15 12.74 4.99
N ILE A 111 -0.41 11.82 4.07
CA ILE A 111 -1.66 11.80 3.30
C ILE A 111 -2.85 11.67 4.25
N LYS A 112 -2.80 10.72 5.18
CA LYS A 112 -3.87 10.51 6.17
C LYS A 112 -4.10 11.74 7.03
N TYR A 113 -3.05 12.40 7.51
CA TYR A 113 -3.15 13.66 8.26
C TYR A 113 -3.94 14.73 7.51
N TRP A 114 -3.67 14.93 6.21
CA TRP A 114 -4.37 15.92 5.41
C TRP A 114 -5.83 15.51 5.12
N ILE A 115 -6.10 14.23 4.89
CA ILE A 115 -7.48 13.74 4.76
C ILE A 115 -8.24 13.95 6.07
N LEU A 116 -7.66 13.65 7.23
CA LEU A 116 -8.29 13.94 8.52
C LEU A 116 -8.49 15.44 8.74
N THR A 117 -7.56 16.28 8.29
CA THR A 117 -7.69 17.74 8.37
C THR A 117 -8.87 18.24 7.54
N TYR A 118 -9.07 17.65 6.37
CA TYR A 118 -10.24 17.88 5.53
C TYR A 118 -11.54 17.39 6.19
N LEU A 119 -11.57 16.16 6.70
CA LEU A 119 -12.75 15.59 7.37
C LEU A 119 -13.13 16.32 8.66
N LYS A 120 -12.18 16.97 9.33
CA LYS A 120 -12.45 17.80 10.52
C LYS A 120 -13.42 18.94 10.21
N GLN A 121 -13.45 19.44 8.97
CA GLN A 121 -14.38 20.48 8.52
C GLN A 121 -15.77 19.92 8.19
N ARG A 122 -15.93 18.60 8.19
CA ARG A 122 -17.13 17.85 7.78
C ARG A 122 -17.75 17.04 8.92
N ILE A 123 -17.45 17.40 10.17
CA ILE A 123 -18.06 16.76 11.34
C ILE A 123 -19.58 16.95 11.26
N LYS A 124 -20.32 15.89 11.60
CA LYS A 124 -21.78 15.73 11.44
C LYS A 124 -22.28 15.44 10.02
N GLU A 125 -21.43 15.48 8.99
CA GLU A 125 -21.85 15.00 7.66
C GLU A 125 -22.03 13.48 7.68
N VAL A 126 -23.01 13.02 6.89
CA VAL A 126 -23.31 11.60 6.68
C VAL A 126 -22.67 11.15 5.37
N THR A 127 -21.97 10.03 5.42
CA THR A 127 -21.35 9.38 4.27
C THR A 127 -21.63 7.88 4.30
N GLU A 128 -21.27 7.18 3.24
CA GLU A 128 -21.39 5.73 3.16
C GLU A 128 -20.13 5.06 3.72
N GLY A 129 -20.30 3.88 4.30
CA GLY A 129 -19.18 3.06 4.75
C GLY A 129 -19.47 1.57 4.59
N TYR A 130 -18.41 0.77 4.47
CA TYR A 130 -18.48 -0.69 4.43
C TYR A 130 -17.94 -1.30 5.71
N ILE A 131 -18.71 -2.17 6.35
CA ILE A 131 -18.26 -2.87 7.55
C ILE A 131 -17.11 -3.82 7.20
N LEU A 132 -16.00 -3.69 7.93
CA LEU A 132 -14.79 -4.49 7.71
C LEU A 132 -14.73 -5.67 8.68
N GLU A 133 -14.76 -5.39 9.97
CA GLU A 133 -14.63 -6.39 11.03
C GLU A 133 -15.24 -5.87 12.33
N LYS A 134 -15.67 -6.80 13.19
CA LYS A 134 -16.15 -6.48 14.54
C LYS A 134 -14.96 -6.22 15.47
N THR A 135 -15.07 -5.21 16.32
CA THR A 135 -14.07 -4.86 17.33
C THR A 135 -14.69 -4.95 18.74
N SER A 136 -13.88 -4.77 19.79
CA SER A 136 -14.37 -4.75 21.17
C SER A 136 -15.28 -3.56 21.49
N LYS A 137 -15.27 -2.50 20.67
CA LYS A 137 -16.03 -1.25 20.88
C LYS A 137 -17.11 -1.00 19.82
N GLY A 138 -17.32 -1.94 18.90
CA GLY A 138 -18.24 -1.82 17.77
C GLY A 138 -17.66 -2.49 16.52
N TYR A 139 -17.40 -1.69 15.48
CA TYR A 139 -16.92 -2.20 14.19
C TYR A 139 -15.83 -1.30 13.61
N LYS A 140 -14.97 -1.86 12.76
CA LYS A 140 -14.21 -1.07 11.80
C LYS A 140 -15.02 -0.89 10.54
N VAL A 141 -14.97 0.30 9.98
CA VAL A 141 -15.68 0.64 8.73
C VAL A 141 -14.71 1.30 7.75
N LEU A 142 -14.80 0.93 6.48
CA LEU A 142 -14.11 1.59 5.37
C LEU A 142 -14.97 2.74 4.85
N LEU A 143 -14.42 3.96 4.81
CA LEU A 143 -14.99 5.08 4.07
C LEU A 143 -14.42 5.02 2.63
N PRO A 144 -15.21 4.62 1.62
CA PRO A 144 -14.70 4.32 0.28
C PRO A 144 -14.15 5.54 -0.44
N ASP A 145 -14.77 6.71 -0.28
CA ASP A 145 -14.36 7.97 -0.93
C ASP A 145 -12.97 8.45 -0.51
N TYR A 146 -12.55 8.05 0.70
CA TYR A 146 -11.28 8.46 1.30
C TYR A 146 -10.28 7.31 1.40
N LEU A 147 -10.71 6.07 1.14
CA LEU A 147 -9.96 4.84 1.43
C LEU A 147 -9.37 4.81 2.85
N LEU A 148 -10.14 5.29 3.83
CA LEU A 148 -9.76 5.33 5.24
C LEU A 148 -10.62 4.37 6.06
N GLU A 149 -9.98 3.67 6.99
CA GLU A 149 -10.68 2.93 8.05
C GLU A 149 -11.02 3.88 9.21
N ALA A 150 -12.20 3.71 9.81
CA ALA A 150 -12.66 4.42 10.99
C ALA A 150 -13.22 3.46 12.03
N ASP A 151 -13.22 3.88 13.30
CA ASP A 151 -13.92 3.16 14.36
C ASP A 151 -15.40 3.58 14.37
N LEU A 152 -16.29 2.63 14.11
CA LEU A 152 -17.74 2.77 14.27
C LEU A 152 -18.12 2.35 15.69
N LEU A 153 -18.52 3.33 16.51
CA LEU A 153 -19.00 3.07 17.87
C LEU A 153 -20.44 2.54 17.82
N LEU A 154 -20.62 1.26 18.11
CA LEU A 154 -21.93 0.63 18.10
C LEU A 154 -21.99 -0.50 19.12
N ASN A 155 -22.81 -0.32 20.16
CA ASN A 155 -22.93 -1.30 21.25
C ASN A 155 -23.98 -2.39 20.95
N LYS A 156 -24.86 -2.18 19.97
CA LYS A 156 -25.97 -3.08 19.61
C LYS A 156 -26.15 -3.15 18.10
N GLY A 157 -26.24 -4.35 17.55
CA GLY A 157 -26.43 -4.61 16.12
C GLY A 157 -25.56 -5.77 15.63
N GLU A 158 -26.11 -6.62 14.76
CA GLU A 158 -25.40 -7.68 14.06
C GLU A 158 -25.15 -7.24 12.62
N LEU A 159 -24.06 -6.49 12.42
CA LEU A 159 -23.61 -6.12 11.10
C LEU A 159 -22.56 -7.12 10.62
N GLN A 160 -22.63 -7.47 9.34
CA GLN A 160 -21.73 -8.41 8.69
C GLN A 160 -20.67 -7.67 7.88
N GLN A 161 -19.53 -8.33 7.65
CA GLN A 161 -18.50 -7.81 6.77
C GLN A 161 -19.08 -7.59 5.36
N GLY A 162 -18.87 -6.40 4.80
CA GLY A 162 -19.41 -6.00 3.50
C GLY A 162 -20.73 -5.25 3.56
N ASP A 163 -21.40 -5.22 4.72
CA ASP A 163 -22.60 -4.40 4.88
C ASP A 163 -22.30 -2.93 4.59
N LYS A 164 -23.13 -2.34 3.73
CA LYS A 164 -23.08 -0.92 3.42
C LYS A 164 -23.98 -0.15 4.38
N VAL A 165 -23.39 0.77 5.14
CA VAL A 165 -24.07 1.55 6.18
C VAL A 165 -23.90 3.05 5.95
N LYS A 166 -24.91 3.83 6.36
CA LYS A 166 -24.76 5.28 6.50
C LYS A 166 -24.10 5.58 7.82
N ILE A 167 -23.03 6.36 7.78
CA ILE A 167 -22.23 6.73 8.95
C ILE A 167 -22.09 8.25 9.02
N ARG A 168 -22.19 8.79 10.22
CA ARG A 168 -21.97 10.20 10.50
C ARG A 168 -20.60 10.40 11.12
N ILE A 169 -19.85 11.37 10.60
CA ILE A 169 -18.55 11.76 11.16
C ILE A 169 -18.78 12.40 12.52
N GLU A 170 -18.24 11.81 13.58
CA GLU A 170 -18.46 12.28 14.95
C GLU A 170 -17.22 13.00 15.50
N THR A 171 -16.06 12.36 15.43
CA THR A 171 -14.82 12.89 16.00
C THR A 171 -13.68 12.74 15.01
N VAL A 172 -12.94 13.83 14.78
CA VAL A 172 -11.75 13.84 13.93
C VAL A 172 -10.62 14.57 14.64
N ASN A 173 -9.48 13.92 14.82
CA ASN A 173 -8.25 14.56 15.31
C ASN A 173 -7.05 14.14 14.44
N PRO A 174 -6.60 15.02 13.53
CA PRO A 174 -5.48 14.71 12.63
C PRO A 174 -4.17 14.41 13.35
N VAL A 175 -3.88 15.11 14.45
CA VAL A 175 -2.62 14.97 15.21
C VAL A 175 -2.58 13.65 15.97
N LYS A 176 -3.73 13.19 16.48
CA LYS A 176 -3.87 11.92 17.20
C LYS A 176 -4.21 10.74 16.29
N ASP A 177 -4.22 10.94 14.97
CA ASP A 177 -4.63 9.96 13.97
C ASP A 177 -6.00 9.30 14.26
N LEU A 178 -6.95 10.11 14.76
CA LEU A 178 -8.24 9.63 15.25
C LEU A 178 -9.37 10.01 14.29
N LEU A 179 -10.15 9.00 13.89
CA LEU A 179 -11.41 9.15 13.17
C LEU A 179 -12.44 8.21 13.78
N ARG A 180 -13.51 8.77 14.35
CA ARG A 180 -14.65 8.01 14.86
C ARG A 180 -15.92 8.43 14.14
N VAL A 181 -16.74 7.42 13.89
CA VAL A 181 -18.03 7.56 13.24
C VAL A 181 -19.10 6.85 14.07
N VAL A 182 -20.34 7.28 13.89
CA VAL A 182 -21.54 6.64 14.45
C VAL A 182 -22.49 6.31 13.32
N LEU A 183 -23.52 5.51 13.56
CA LEU A 183 -24.59 5.34 12.58
C LEU A 183 -25.26 6.69 12.31
N GLY A 184 -25.44 6.98 11.01
CA GLY A 184 -25.98 8.23 10.50
C GLY A 184 -27.50 8.23 10.38
#